data_AF-U2UVP5-F1
#
_entry.id   AF-U2UVP5-F1
#
_cell.length_a   1.000
_cell.length_b   1.000
_cell.length_c   1.000
_cell.angle_alpha   90.00
_cell.angle_beta   90.00
_cell.angle_gamma   90.00
#
_symmetry.space_group_name_H-M   'P 1'
#
loop_
_entity.id
_entity.type
_entity.pdbx_description
1 polymer ?
#
loop_
_entity_poly.entity_id
_entity_poly.type
_entity_poly.pdbx_seq_one_letter_code
_entity_poly.pdbx_strand_id
1 'polypeptide(L)'
;MSFSRKVKEELLKKSFTAIEKTFKIETVETERDRKRLREFFLKRASITDPEKDHHLEFVCRGKEEASEVSGLLSRFSLRPRATERGGYCIIYLKDASEISDVLNIIGAHKALMDFENVRIRKELSENVNRRVNFEAANISRTVRASIRQTEDIRLIEERIGLERLGEGLREIARARLRRPDASLEELAETVEPPIGKSGANHRMRKLSRIASDLRREGCPSTGIREIRKNQAL
;
A
#
# COMPACT_ATOMS: atom_id res chain seq x y z
N MET A 1 21.69 -17.47 11.50
CA MET A 1 21.93 -16.76 12.77
C MET A 1 20.85 -15.70 12.93
N SER A 2 20.19 -15.57 14.09
CA SER A 2 19.14 -14.55 14.26
C SER A 2 19.73 -13.13 14.27
N PHE A 3 18.95 -12.14 13.82
CA PHE A 3 19.38 -10.74 13.82
C PHE A 3 19.77 -10.25 15.23
N SER A 4 18.97 -10.61 16.25
CA SER A 4 19.32 -10.40 17.67
C SER A 4 20.71 -10.90 18.04
N ARG A 5 21.07 -12.12 17.62
CA ARG A 5 22.37 -12.72 17.94
C ARG A 5 23.51 -11.99 17.25
N LYS A 6 23.31 -11.56 16.00
CA LYS A 6 24.26 -10.73 15.25
C LYS A 6 24.56 -9.40 15.97
N VAL A 7 23.53 -8.72 16.47
CA VAL A 7 23.70 -7.48 17.26
C VAL A 7 24.51 -7.77 18.52
N LYS A 8 24.15 -8.81 19.29
CA LYS A 8 24.86 -9.16 20.52
C LYS A 8 26.32 -9.53 20.26
N GLU A 9 26.60 -10.28 19.19
CA GLU A 9 27.97 -10.64 18.80
C GLU A 9 28.79 -9.41 18.40
N GLU A 10 28.21 -8.43 17.70
CA GLU A 10 28.87 -7.15 17.41
C GLU A 10 29.22 -6.41 18.70
N LEU A 11 28.25 -6.30 19.62
CA LEU A 11 28.45 -5.63 20.90
C LEU A 11 29.47 -6.35 21.79
N LEU A 12 29.62 -7.67 21.69
CA LEU A 12 30.64 -8.41 22.46
C LEU A 12 32.05 -8.27 21.86
N LYS A 13 32.17 -8.10 20.54
CA LYS A 13 33.45 -7.87 19.85
C LYS A 13 34.03 -6.48 20.10
N LYS A 14 33.18 -5.49 20.37
CA LYS A 14 33.61 -4.16 20.81
C LYS A 14 33.99 -4.24 22.29
N SER A 15 35.23 -4.58 22.58
CA SER A 15 35.80 -4.55 23.93
C SER A 15 35.63 -3.16 24.55
N PHE A 16 35.53 -3.14 25.87
CA PHE A 16 35.30 -1.98 26.75
C PHE A 16 36.25 -0.78 26.51
N THR A 17 37.29 -0.92 25.69
CA THR A 17 38.37 0.04 25.45
C THR A 17 38.29 0.80 24.11
N ALA A 18 37.31 0.52 23.25
CA ALA A 18 37.27 1.12 21.90
C ALA A 18 36.43 2.41 21.76
N ILE A 19 35.79 2.89 22.84
CA ILE A 19 34.93 4.10 22.80
C ILE A 19 35.71 5.35 23.27
N GLU A 20 36.90 5.21 23.85
CA GLU A 20 37.62 6.35 24.45
C GLU A 20 38.28 7.33 23.46
N LYS A 21 38.16 7.12 22.15
CA LYS A 21 38.71 8.09 21.18
C LYS A 21 37.66 8.53 20.19
N THR A 22 37.34 9.82 20.33
CA THR A 22 36.52 10.68 19.48
C THR A 22 35.07 10.77 19.97
N PHE A 23 34.77 11.71 20.87
CA PHE A 23 33.88 12.85 20.59
C PHE A 23 33.79 13.80 21.81
N LYS A 24 33.67 15.09 21.53
CA LYS A 24 33.67 16.21 22.48
C LYS A 24 32.44 16.16 23.40
N ILE A 25 32.68 16.28 24.72
CA ILE A 25 31.74 16.72 25.77
C ILE A 25 30.26 16.44 25.46
N GLU A 26 29.89 15.15 25.41
CA GLU A 26 28.52 14.77 25.76
C GLU A 26 28.52 14.50 27.27
N THR A 27 27.50 14.98 27.96
CA THR A 27 27.43 14.97 29.43
C THR A 27 27.62 13.56 29.99
N VAL A 28 28.36 13.44 31.10
CA VAL A 28 28.69 12.17 31.78
C VAL A 28 27.46 11.27 32.00
N GLU A 29 26.28 11.86 32.14
CA GLU A 29 25.00 11.16 32.29
C GLU A 29 24.57 10.39 31.02
N THR A 30 24.77 10.96 29.83
CA THR A 30 24.39 10.31 28.56
C THR A 30 25.22 9.05 28.29
N GLU A 31 26.52 9.07 28.61
CA GLU A 31 27.39 7.90 28.48
C GLU A 31 27.02 6.78 29.46
N ARG A 32 26.65 7.13 30.70
CA ARG A 32 26.16 6.16 31.68
C ARG A 32 24.87 5.48 31.19
N ASP A 33 23.95 6.26 30.65
CA ASP A 33 22.67 5.76 30.15
C ASP A 33 22.86 4.88 28.90
N ARG A 34 23.76 5.26 27.98
CA ARG A 34 24.16 4.43 26.83
C ARG A 34 24.69 3.07 27.26
N LYS A 35 25.64 3.07 28.21
CA LYS A 35 26.22 1.84 28.76
C LYS A 35 25.15 0.96 29.40
N ARG A 36 24.26 1.55 30.20
CA ARG A 36 23.16 0.84 30.87
C ARG A 36 22.20 0.22 29.85
N LEU A 37 21.84 0.96 28.79
CA LEU A 37 20.96 0.45 27.74
C LEU A 37 21.60 -0.72 26.99
N ARG A 38 22.90 -0.61 26.68
CA ARG A 38 23.66 -1.70 26.06
C ARG A 38 23.70 -2.95 26.96
N GLU A 39 23.89 -2.78 28.26
CA GLU A 39 23.85 -3.89 29.21
C GLU A 39 22.48 -4.57 29.25
N PHE A 40 21.39 -3.80 29.30
CA PHE A 40 20.03 -4.33 29.18
C PHE A 40 19.82 -5.08 27.88
N PHE A 41 20.32 -4.51 26.78
CA PHE A 41 20.20 -5.12 25.45
C PHE A 41 20.85 -6.51 25.41
N LEU A 42 22.10 -6.60 25.87
CA LEU A 42 22.85 -7.86 25.91
C LEU A 42 22.13 -8.92 26.74
N LYS A 43 21.63 -8.55 27.91
CA LYS A 43 21.02 -9.48 28.88
C LYS A 43 19.61 -9.93 28.49
N ARG A 44 18.74 -9.01 28.08
CA ARG A 44 17.29 -9.23 28.04
C ARG A 44 16.58 -8.75 26.79
N ALA A 45 17.27 -8.11 25.85
CA ALA A 45 16.63 -7.67 24.62
C ALA A 45 16.75 -8.65 23.46
N SER A 46 15.80 -8.53 22.54
CA SER A 46 15.80 -9.16 21.23
C SER A 46 15.12 -8.29 20.19
N ILE A 47 15.69 -8.26 19.00
CA ILE A 47 15.12 -7.69 17.78
C ILE A 47 14.67 -8.84 16.88
N THR A 48 13.41 -8.75 16.44
CA THR A 48 12.84 -9.63 15.41
C THR A 48 13.60 -9.45 14.11
N ASP A 49 13.69 -10.51 13.31
CA ASP A 49 14.34 -10.40 12.00
C ASP A 49 13.72 -9.24 11.19
N PRO A 50 14.50 -8.25 10.73
CA PRO A 50 13.98 -7.11 9.98
C PRO A 50 13.30 -7.52 8.67
N GLU A 51 13.63 -8.70 8.13
CA GLU A 51 12.94 -9.28 6.98
C GLU A 51 11.49 -9.68 7.32
N LYS A 52 11.17 -9.88 8.61
CA LYS A 52 9.82 -10.25 9.09
C LYS A 52 9.04 -9.04 9.61
N ASP A 53 9.50 -8.40 10.68
CA ASP A 53 8.78 -7.30 11.35
C ASP A 53 9.74 -6.37 12.11
N HIS A 54 9.32 -5.12 12.30
CA HIS A 54 10.01 -4.15 13.15
C HIS A 54 9.56 -4.33 14.59
N HIS A 55 10.35 -5.07 15.37
CA HIS A 55 10.04 -5.30 16.79
C HIS A 55 11.29 -5.50 17.61
N LEU A 56 11.56 -4.56 18.51
CA LEU A 56 12.55 -4.67 19.58
C LEU A 56 11.80 -4.86 20.89
N GLU A 57 12.15 -5.88 21.66
CA GLU A 57 11.59 -6.11 23.00
C GLU A 57 12.68 -6.33 24.05
N PHE A 58 12.39 -5.91 25.28
CA PHE A 58 13.14 -6.15 26.50
C PHE A 58 12.26 -6.94 27.46
N VAL A 59 12.70 -8.14 27.87
CA VAL A 59 11.97 -9.00 28.81
C VAL A 59 12.40 -8.70 30.24
N CYS A 60 11.55 -8.00 31.00
CA CYS A 60 11.82 -7.57 32.37
C CYS A 60 11.33 -8.61 33.40
N ARG A 61 12.03 -8.73 34.53
CA ARG A 61 11.70 -9.64 35.65
C ARG A 61 10.51 -9.17 36.48
N GLY A 62 10.17 -7.89 36.40
CA GLY A 62 9.10 -7.28 37.17
C GLY A 62 8.87 -5.83 36.77
N LYS A 63 7.92 -5.17 37.44
CA LYS A 63 7.49 -3.80 37.14
C LYS A 63 8.59 -2.76 37.36
N GLU A 64 9.48 -2.98 38.33
CA GLU A 64 10.60 -2.08 38.64
C GLU A 64 11.60 -2.02 37.47
N GLU A 65 12.08 -3.18 37.00
CA GLU A 65 12.98 -3.25 35.84
C GLU A 65 12.29 -2.74 34.56
N ALA A 66 10.99 -2.99 34.41
CA ALA A 66 10.22 -2.46 33.29
C ALA A 66 10.14 -0.92 33.31
N SER A 67 9.88 -0.33 34.48
CA SER A 67 9.87 1.13 34.68
C SER A 67 11.24 1.73 34.41
N GLU A 68 12.30 1.06 34.87
CA GLU A 68 13.69 1.48 34.63
C GLU A 68 14.04 1.48 33.14
N VAL A 69 13.77 0.38 32.43
CA VAL A 69 14.03 0.27 30.98
C VAL A 69 13.19 1.30 30.22
N SER A 70 11.91 1.46 30.58
CA SER A 70 11.04 2.45 29.96
C SER A 70 11.55 3.87 30.17
N GLY A 71 11.94 4.24 31.40
CA GLY A 71 12.48 5.57 31.71
C GLY A 71 13.80 5.84 30.99
N LEU A 72 14.66 4.82 30.88
CA LEU A 72 15.92 4.91 30.15
C LEU A 72 15.71 5.15 28.65
N LEU A 73 14.78 4.44 28.02
CA LEU A 73 14.43 4.65 26.62
C LEU A 73 13.82 6.04 26.40
N SER A 74 12.92 6.48 27.28
CA SER A 74 12.30 7.81 27.20
C SER A 74 13.30 8.97 27.33
N ARG A 75 14.40 8.79 28.08
CA ARG A 75 15.49 9.78 28.16
C ARG A 75 16.18 10.02 26.80
N PHE A 76 16.16 9.02 25.92
CA PHE A 76 16.62 9.15 24.53
C PHE A 76 15.51 9.59 23.57
N SER A 77 14.40 10.13 24.08
CA SER A 77 13.23 10.56 23.29
C SER A 77 12.55 9.43 22.49
N LEU A 78 12.77 8.18 22.90
CA LEU A 78 12.08 7.01 22.34
C LEU A 78 10.74 6.82 23.05
N ARG A 79 9.78 6.18 22.38
CA ARG A 79 8.42 5.93 22.94
C ARG A 79 8.18 4.45 23.22
N PRO A 80 8.77 3.90 24.30
CA PRO A 80 8.54 2.52 24.69
C PRO A 80 7.07 2.25 25.00
N ARG A 81 6.60 1.07 24.62
CA ARG A 81 5.30 0.52 25.01
C ARG A 81 5.51 -0.64 25.96
N ALA A 82 4.53 -0.89 26.83
CA ALA A 82 4.55 -2.02 27.76
C ALA A 82 3.46 -3.04 27.40
N THR A 83 3.74 -4.31 27.66
CA THR A 83 2.76 -5.40 27.61
C THR A 83 3.14 -6.49 28.60
N GLU A 84 2.22 -7.40 28.92
CA GLU A 84 2.48 -8.56 29.77
C GLU A 84 2.38 -9.85 28.94
N ARG A 85 3.39 -10.71 29.00
CA ARG A 85 3.43 -11.99 28.27
C ARG A 85 4.01 -13.08 29.15
N GLY A 86 3.22 -14.13 29.43
CA GLY A 86 3.68 -15.28 30.22
C GLY A 86 4.15 -14.91 31.64
N GLY A 87 3.52 -13.92 32.26
CA GLY A 87 3.90 -13.41 33.59
C GLY A 87 5.08 -12.43 33.61
N TYR A 88 5.69 -12.13 32.45
CA TYR A 88 6.75 -11.14 32.33
C TYR A 88 6.21 -9.81 31.80
N CYS A 89 6.74 -8.70 32.31
CA CYS A 89 6.54 -7.39 31.73
C CYS A 89 7.53 -7.20 30.57
N ILE A 90 7.02 -6.82 29.40
CA ILE A 90 7.81 -6.60 28.20
C ILE A 90 7.72 -5.14 27.82
N ILE A 91 8.87 -4.49 27.69
CA ILE A 91 9.00 -3.16 27.10
C ILE A 91 9.42 -3.31 25.64
N TYR A 92 8.74 -2.64 24.72
CA TYR A 92 8.99 -2.83 23.29
C TYR A 92 8.88 -1.55 22.45
N LEU A 93 9.55 -1.56 21.30
CA LEU A 93 9.47 -0.56 20.23
C LEU A 93 9.02 -1.25 18.94
N LYS A 94 8.10 -0.61 18.22
CA LYS A 94 7.59 -1.06 16.91
C LYS A 94 7.99 -0.15 15.76
N ASP A 95 8.42 1.08 16.06
CA ASP A 95 8.84 2.03 15.04
C ASP A 95 10.26 1.69 14.57
N ALA A 96 10.44 1.57 13.25
CA ALA A 96 11.72 1.22 12.66
C ALA A 96 12.81 2.27 12.95
N SER A 97 12.46 3.57 12.96
CA SER A 97 13.45 4.62 13.27
C SER A 97 13.86 4.56 14.74
N GLU A 98 12.92 4.30 15.66
CA GLU A 98 13.25 4.15 17.09
C GLU A 98 14.14 2.93 17.33
N ILE A 99 13.96 1.83 16.60
CA ILE A 99 14.85 0.66 16.66
C ILE A 99 16.24 0.99 16.12
N SER A 100 16.32 1.73 15.00
CA SER A 100 17.59 2.24 14.44
C SER A 100 18.33 3.15 15.41
N ASP A 101 17.60 4.04 16.09
CA ASP A 101 18.15 4.91 17.12
C ASP A 101 18.74 4.08 18.27
N VAL A 102 18.03 3.05 18.75
CA VAL A 102 18.58 2.14 19.78
C VAL A 102 19.85 1.46 19.29
N LEU A 103 19.87 0.91 18.07
CA LEU A 103 21.07 0.27 17.50
C LEU A 103 22.25 1.25 17.40
N ASN A 104 21.98 2.51 17.07
CA ASN A 104 22.98 3.57 17.04
C ASN A 104 23.50 3.91 18.46
N ILE A 105 22.59 4.13 19.41
CA ILE A 105 22.89 4.48 20.82
C ILE A 105 23.74 3.41 21.50
N ILE A 106 23.46 2.12 21.26
CA ILE A 106 24.24 1.01 21.83
C ILE A 106 25.53 0.71 21.04
N GLY A 107 25.75 1.39 19.91
CA GLY A 107 26.93 1.26 19.07
C GLY A 107 26.96 -0.01 18.22
N ALA A 108 25.82 -0.55 17.82
CA ALA A 108 25.71 -1.70 16.91
C ALA A 108 25.61 -1.27 15.43
N HIS A 109 26.60 -0.52 14.95
CA HIS A 109 26.59 0.11 13.62
C HIS A 109 26.52 -0.87 12.45
N LYS A 110 27.14 -2.06 12.56
CA LYS A 110 27.06 -3.05 11.48
C LYS A 110 25.63 -3.58 11.38
N ALA A 111 25.05 -3.99 12.51
CA ALA A 111 23.66 -4.42 12.55
C ALA A 111 22.69 -3.30 12.13
N LEU A 112 22.96 -2.04 12.49
CA LEU A 112 22.21 -0.88 12.03
C LEU A 112 22.22 -0.77 10.50
N MET A 113 23.39 -0.88 9.86
CA MET A 113 23.47 -0.87 8.39
C MET A 113 22.68 -2.02 7.76
N ASP A 114 22.77 -3.22 8.33
CA ASP A 114 21.99 -4.36 7.85
C ASP A 114 20.48 -4.14 7.99
N PHE A 115 20.05 -3.54 9.11
CA PHE A 115 18.65 -3.19 9.38
C PHE A 115 18.13 -2.16 8.37
N GLU A 116 18.86 -1.07 8.15
CA GLU A 116 18.49 -0.01 7.20
C GLU A 116 18.47 -0.52 5.75
N ASN A 117 19.40 -1.39 5.36
CA ASN A 117 19.39 -2.02 4.04
C ASN A 117 18.09 -2.81 3.78
N VAL A 118 17.58 -3.53 4.77
CA VAL A 118 16.32 -4.26 4.66
C VAL A 118 15.14 -3.29 4.60
N ARG A 119 15.13 -2.25 5.46
CA ARG A 119 14.09 -1.22 5.49
C ARG A 119 13.95 -0.51 4.14
N ILE A 120 15.05 -0.03 3.57
CA ILE A 120 15.09 0.63 2.26
C ILE A 120 14.59 -0.30 1.16
N ARG A 121 15.06 -1.55 1.13
CA ARG A 121 14.61 -2.55 0.14
C ARG A 121 13.11 -2.80 0.20
N LYS A 122 12.54 -2.93 1.40
CA LYS A 122 11.10 -3.12 1.59
C LYS A 122 10.30 -1.91 1.13
N GLU A 123 10.73 -0.71 1.51
CA GLU A 123 10.09 0.53 1.07
C GLU A 123 10.09 0.69 -0.46
N LEU A 124 11.23 0.41 -1.11
CA LEU A 124 11.32 0.42 -2.57
C LEU A 124 10.38 -0.62 -3.21
N SER A 125 10.33 -1.83 -2.66
CA SER A 125 9.48 -2.91 -3.17
C SER A 125 7.99 -2.57 -3.04
N GLU A 126 7.58 -2.03 -1.88
CA GLU A 126 6.20 -1.58 -1.64
C GLU A 126 5.81 -0.43 -2.59
N ASN A 127 6.70 0.52 -2.81
CA ASN A 127 6.49 1.61 -3.76
C ASN A 127 6.30 1.12 -5.19
N VAL A 128 7.15 0.19 -5.65
CA VAL A 128 7.02 -0.44 -6.98
C VAL A 128 5.70 -1.21 -7.08
N ASN A 129 5.38 -2.03 -6.08
CA ASN A 129 4.14 -2.81 -6.07
C ASN A 129 2.90 -1.92 -6.14
N ARG A 130 2.87 -0.80 -5.40
CA ARG A 130 1.78 0.19 -5.48
C ARG A 130 1.65 0.78 -6.89
N ARG A 131 2.77 1.15 -7.52
CA ARG A 131 2.77 1.71 -8.87
C ARG A 131 2.26 0.72 -9.91
N VAL A 132 2.80 -0.51 -9.89
CA VAL A 132 2.39 -1.58 -10.82
C VAL A 132 0.92 -1.94 -10.64
N ASN A 133 0.44 -2.05 -9.40
CA ASN A 133 -0.98 -2.32 -9.14
C ASN A 133 -1.89 -1.21 -9.66
N PHE A 134 -1.47 0.06 -9.51
CA PHE A 134 -2.22 1.19 -10.04
C PHE A 134 -2.30 1.17 -11.57
N GLU A 135 -1.18 0.91 -12.25
CA GLU A 135 -1.11 0.79 -13.71
C GLU A 135 -1.96 -0.38 -14.22
N ALA A 136 -1.85 -1.56 -13.60
CA ALA A 136 -2.65 -2.73 -13.94
C ALA A 136 -4.16 -2.48 -13.76
N ALA A 137 -4.55 -1.83 -12.67
CA ALA A 137 -5.95 -1.45 -12.43
C ALA A 137 -6.46 -0.45 -13.48
N ASN A 138 -5.63 0.49 -13.92
CA ASN A 138 -5.96 1.43 -14.99
C ASN A 138 -6.15 0.72 -16.34
N ILE A 139 -5.20 -0.14 -16.73
CA ILE A 139 -5.30 -0.94 -17.96
C ILE A 139 -6.57 -1.80 -17.94
N SER A 140 -6.81 -2.53 -16.84
CA SER A 140 -8.00 -3.38 -16.70
C SER A 140 -9.32 -2.59 -16.80
N ARG A 141 -9.38 -1.36 -16.24
CA ARG A 141 -10.55 -0.48 -16.40
C ARG A 141 -10.74 -0.05 -17.86
N THR A 142 -9.67 0.33 -18.54
CA THR A 142 -9.72 0.76 -19.96
C THR A 142 -10.15 -0.39 -20.88
N VAL A 143 -9.58 -1.58 -20.69
CA VAL A 143 -9.94 -2.78 -21.48
C VAL A 143 -11.42 -3.12 -21.32
N ARG A 144 -11.92 -3.19 -20.07
CA ARG A 144 -13.35 -3.45 -19.82
C ARG A 144 -14.27 -2.38 -20.39
N ALA A 145 -13.85 -1.12 -20.36
CA ALA A 145 -14.62 -0.04 -20.98
C ALA A 145 -14.68 -0.19 -22.50
N SER A 146 -13.58 -0.57 -23.15
CA SER A 146 -13.56 -0.78 -24.60
C SER A 146 -14.43 -1.97 -25.03
N ILE A 147 -14.36 -3.09 -24.30
CA ILE A 147 -15.22 -4.27 -24.55
C ILE A 147 -16.70 -3.86 -24.49
N ARG A 148 -17.12 -3.19 -23.41
CA ARG A 148 -18.52 -2.72 -23.27
C ARG A 148 -18.94 -1.74 -24.36
N GLN A 149 -18.05 -0.82 -24.75
CA GLN A 149 -18.32 0.11 -25.85
C GLN A 149 -18.58 -0.63 -27.16
N THR A 150 -17.74 -1.63 -27.47
CA THR A 150 -17.90 -2.47 -28.67
C THR A 150 -19.22 -3.26 -28.62
N GLU A 151 -19.57 -3.84 -27.48
CA GLU A 151 -20.85 -4.55 -27.29
C GLU A 151 -22.05 -3.63 -27.46
N ASP A 152 -22.02 -2.44 -26.85
CA ASP A 152 -23.07 -1.41 -26.99
C ASP A 152 -23.25 -1.01 -28.46
N ILE A 153 -22.15 -0.78 -29.18
CA ILE A 153 -22.21 -0.39 -30.59
C ILE A 153 -22.77 -1.51 -31.47
N ARG A 154 -22.34 -2.77 -31.25
CA ARG A 154 -22.85 -3.93 -32.00
C ARG A 154 -24.35 -4.13 -31.78
N LEU A 155 -24.83 -3.95 -30.55
CA LEU A 155 -26.26 -4.02 -30.27
C LEU A 155 -27.04 -2.94 -31.05
N ILE A 156 -26.53 -1.71 -31.09
CA ILE A 156 -27.15 -0.62 -31.87
C ILE A 156 -27.18 -0.97 -33.36
N GLU A 157 -26.06 -1.45 -33.89
CA GLU A 157 -25.94 -1.88 -35.29
C GLU A 157 -26.98 -2.95 -35.65
N GLU A 158 -27.13 -3.97 -34.80
CA GLU A 158 -28.09 -5.06 -35.00
C GLU A 158 -29.56 -4.59 -34.93
N ARG A 159 -29.89 -3.74 -33.95
CA ARG A 159 -31.29 -3.39 -33.65
C ARG A 159 -31.86 -2.30 -34.55
N ILE A 160 -31.07 -1.24 -34.79
CA ILE A 160 -31.55 -0.05 -35.49
C ILE A 160 -30.65 0.36 -36.67
N GLY A 161 -29.45 -0.21 -36.77
CA GLY A 161 -28.45 0.17 -37.76
C GLY A 161 -27.71 1.46 -37.39
N LEU A 162 -26.39 1.49 -37.62
CA LEU A 162 -25.56 2.67 -37.31
C LEU A 162 -25.91 3.90 -38.15
N GLU A 163 -26.56 3.73 -39.31
CA GLU A 163 -26.99 4.82 -40.18
C GLU A 163 -28.11 5.68 -39.57
N ARG A 164 -28.83 5.16 -38.57
CA ARG A 164 -29.84 5.94 -37.83
C ARG A 164 -29.25 6.83 -36.74
N LEU A 165 -27.96 6.70 -36.46
CA LEU A 165 -27.26 7.58 -35.52
C LEU A 165 -26.92 8.91 -36.20
N GLY A 166 -26.88 9.98 -35.42
CA GLY A 166 -26.29 11.24 -35.88
C GLY A 166 -24.84 11.06 -36.30
N GLU A 167 -24.41 11.80 -37.31
CA GLU A 167 -23.12 11.66 -38.00
C GLU A 167 -21.93 11.44 -37.06
N GLY A 168 -21.72 12.34 -36.10
CA GLY A 168 -20.60 12.22 -35.15
C GLY A 168 -20.65 11.00 -34.22
N LEU A 169 -21.83 10.43 -33.94
CA LEU A 169 -21.96 9.17 -33.19
C LEU A 169 -21.68 7.95 -34.06
N ARG A 170 -22.13 7.99 -35.32
CA ARG A 170 -21.88 6.94 -36.31
C ARG A 170 -20.39 6.81 -36.60
N GLU A 171 -19.70 7.93 -36.79
CA GLU A 171 -18.26 7.94 -37.07
C GLU A 171 -17.44 7.32 -35.95
N ILE A 172 -17.69 7.73 -34.70
CA ILE A 172 -16.94 7.21 -33.57
C ILE A 172 -17.30 5.75 -33.26
N ALA A 173 -18.55 5.35 -33.50
CA ALA A 173 -18.98 3.96 -33.40
C ALA A 173 -18.20 3.08 -34.39
N ARG A 174 -18.16 3.49 -35.66
CA ARG A 174 -17.37 2.81 -36.70
C ARG A 174 -15.87 2.80 -36.38
N ALA A 175 -15.33 3.91 -35.87
CA ALA A 175 -13.92 3.99 -35.47
C ALA A 175 -13.59 2.98 -34.35
N ARG A 176 -14.44 2.87 -33.32
CA ARG A 176 -14.27 1.88 -32.23
C ARG A 176 -14.40 0.43 -32.71
N LEU A 177 -15.32 0.13 -33.62
CA LEU A 177 -15.43 -1.22 -34.20
C LEU A 177 -14.19 -1.60 -35.01
N ARG A 178 -13.61 -0.65 -35.75
CA ARG A 178 -12.38 -0.88 -36.53
C ARG A 178 -11.14 -1.00 -35.65
N ARG A 179 -11.07 -0.23 -34.56
CA ARG A 179 -9.94 -0.18 -33.63
C ARG A 179 -10.41 -0.42 -32.18
N PRO A 180 -10.73 -1.67 -31.81
CA PRO A 180 -11.26 -1.99 -30.49
C PRO A 180 -10.22 -1.87 -29.37
N ASP A 181 -8.94 -1.90 -29.70
CA ASP A 181 -7.80 -1.75 -28.80
C ASP A 181 -7.35 -0.28 -28.62
N ALA A 182 -7.74 0.61 -29.54
CA ALA A 182 -7.36 2.02 -29.47
C ALA A 182 -7.90 2.74 -28.23
N SER A 183 -7.11 3.66 -27.69
CA SER A 183 -7.56 4.60 -26.67
C SER A 183 -8.65 5.54 -27.20
N LEU A 184 -9.38 6.19 -26.31
CA LEU A 184 -10.37 7.20 -26.71
C LEU A 184 -9.74 8.41 -27.42
N GLU A 185 -8.47 8.67 -27.15
CA GLU A 185 -7.71 9.77 -27.76
C GLU A 185 -7.36 9.43 -29.21
N GLU A 186 -6.79 8.25 -29.44
CA GLU A 186 -6.52 7.75 -30.79
C GLU A 186 -7.79 7.61 -31.64
N LEU A 187 -8.92 7.22 -31.04
CA LEU A 187 -10.21 7.23 -31.77
C LEU A 187 -10.66 8.64 -32.13
N ALA A 188 -10.42 9.61 -31.25
CA ALA A 188 -10.82 11.00 -31.44
C ALA A 188 -10.07 11.67 -32.60
N GLU A 189 -8.84 11.25 -32.86
CA GLU A 189 -8.02 11.69 -33.99
C GLU A 189 -8.46 11.08 -35.32
N THR A 190 -9.16 9.94 -35.31
CA THR A 190 -9.58 9.23 -36.54
C THR A 190 -10.95 9.63 -37.07
N VAL A 191 -11.69 10.48 -36.36
CA VAL A 191 -13.00 11.00 -36.80
C VAL A 191 -12.83 12.38 -37.44
N GLU A 192 -13.73 12.78 -38.35
CA GLU A 192 -13.63 14.04 -39.10
C GLU A 192 -14.86 14.92 -38.80
N PRO A 193 -14.70 16.14 -38.26
CA PRO A 193 -13.44 16.72 -37.80
C PRO A 193 -12.89 16.02 -36.54
N PRO A 194 -11.55 16.01 -36.37
CA PRO A 194 -10.93 15.49 -35.15
C PRO A 194 -11.50 16.15 -33.91
N ILE A 195 -11.67 15.36 -32.86
CA ILE A 195 -12.18 15.84 -31.57
C ILE A 195 -11.17 15.59 -30.46
N GLY A 196 -11.33 16.24 -29.32
CA GLY A 196 -10.56 15.89 -28.13
C GLY A 196 -11.07 14.62 -27.46
N LYS A 197 -10.22 13.99 -26.62
CA LYS A 197 -10.56 12.83 -25.78
C LYS A 197 -11.88 12.99 -25.01
N SER A 198 -12.17 14.17 -24.48
CA SER A 198 -13.42 14.46 -23.78
C SER A 198 -14.65 14.40 -24.71
N GLY A 199 -14.51 14.87 -25.96
CA GLY A 199 -15.55 14.77 -26.98
C GLY A 199 -15.82 13.32 -27.36
N ALA A 200 -14.76 12.53 -27.56
CA ALA A 200 -14.88 11.10 -27.83
C ALA A 200 -15.58 10.34 -26.68
N ASN A 201 -15.16 10.61 -25.44
CA ASN A 201 -15.80 10.05 -24.25
C ASN A 201 -17.29 10.42 -24.15
N HIS A 202 -17.65 11.68 -24.43
CA HIS A 202 -19.05 12.12 -24.41
C HIS A 202 -19.90 11.35 -25.42
N ARG A 203 -19.39 11.19 -26.66
CA ARG A 203 -20.07 10.43 -27.72
C ARG A 203 -20.22 8.95 -27.35
N MET A 204 -19.18 8.31 -26.79
CA MET A 204 -19.26 6.93 -26.28
C MET A 204 -20.30 6.76 -25.17
N ARG A 205 -20.40 7.70 -24.23
CA ARG A 205 -21.45 7.68 -23.20
C ARG A 205 -22.85 7.84 -23.78
N LYS A 206 -22.99 8.57 -24.90
CA LYS A 206 -24.27 8.71 -25.60
C LYS A 206 -24.66 7.41 -26.31
N LEU A 207 -23.71 6.74 -26.99
CA LEU A 207 -23.91 5.41 -27.56
C LEU A 207 -24.32 4.39 -26.48
N SER A 208 -23.63 4.37 -25.34
CA SER A 208 -23.96 3.47 -24.24
C SER A 208 -25.38 3.68 -23.67
N ARG A 209 -25.85 4.93 -23.63
CA ARG A 209 -27.25 5.24 -23.27
C ARG A 209 -28.24 4.69 -24.29
N ILE A 210 -28.00 4.93 -25.59
CA ILE A 210 -28.85 4.41 -26.67
C ILE A 210 -28.92 2.87 -26.59
N ALA A 211 -27.78 2.20 -26.44
CA ALA A 211 -27.74 0.75 -26.27
C ALA A 211 -28.51 0.29 -25.02
N SER A 212 -28.42 1.02 -23.92
CA SER A 212 -29.16 0.72 -22.68
C SER A 212 -30.67 0.84 -22.86
N ASP A 213 -31.14 1.84 -23.60
CA ASP A 213 -32.56 2.02 -23.90
C ASP A 213 -33.07 0.87 -24.80
N LEU A 214 -32.30 0.49 -25.82
CA LEU A 214 -32.61 -0.67 -26.68
C LEU A 214 -32.66 -2.00 -25.92
N ARG A 215 -31.83 -2.18 -24.88
CA ARG A 215 -31.90 -3.37 -23.99
C ARG A 215 -33.20 -3.40 -23.19
N ARG A 216 -33.72 -2.24 -22.77
CA ARG A 216 -34.96 -2.13 -21.99
C ARG A 216 -36.19 -2.36 -22.86
N GLU A 217 -36.19 -1.84 -24.09
CA GLU A 217 -37.26 -2.06 -25.08
C GLU A 217 -37.37 -3.54 -25.51
N GLY A 218 -36.26 -4.30 -25.42
CA GLY A 218 -36.22 -5.74 -25.68
C GLY A 218 -36.66 -6.64 -24.52
N CYS A 219 -37.01 -6.08 -23.36
CA CYS A 219 -37.54 -6.85 -22.25
C CYS A 219 -39.07 -6.91 -22.41
N PRO A 220 -39.67 -8.05 -22.80
CA PRO A 220 -41.11 -8.16 -22.74
C PRO A 220 -41.52 -8.04 -21.26
N SER A 221 -42.20 -6.95 -20.92
CA SER A 221 -42.95 -6.82 -19.69
C SER A 221 -44.17 -7.75 -19.77
N THR A 222 -43.94 -9.06 -19.76
CA THR A 222 -45.02 -10.05 -19.70
C THR A 222 -45.60 -10.04 -18.28
N GLY A 223 -46.72 -9.33 -18.13
CA GLY A 223 -47.88 -9.81 -17.38
C GLY A 223 -47.74 -10.09 -15.88
N ILE A 224 -47.55 -9.07 -15.03
CA ILE A 224 -47.97 -9.13 -13.61
C ILE A 224 -48.73 -7.87 -13.20
N ARG A 225 -49.80 -7.53 -13.94
CA ARG A 225 -50.75 -6.50 -13.46
C ARG A 225 -52.24 -6.81 -13.58
N GLU A 226 -52.61 -8.07 -13.87
CA GLU A 226 -54.02 -8.46 -14.05
C GLU A 226 -54.50 -9.65 -13.20
N ILE A 227 -53.94 -9.89 -11.99
CA ILE A 227 -54.51 -10.89 -11.06
C ILE A 227 -54.78 -10.31 -9.66
N ARG A 228 -55.32 -9.08 -9.59
CA ARG A 228 -55.85 -8.53 -8.31
C ARG A 228 -57.17 -7.75 -8.47
N LYS A 229 -58.07 -8.19 -9.36
CA LYS A 229 -59.43 -7.61 -9.42
C LYS A 229 -60.61 -8.60 -9.38
N ASN A 230 -60.38 -9.90 -9.22
CA ASN A 230 -61.48 -10.89 -9.11
C ASN A 230 -61.39 -11.79 -7.87
N GLN A 231 -60.98 -11.24 -6.72
CA GLN A 231 -61.25 -11.83 -5.41
C GLN A 231 -61.44 -10.71 -4.38
N ALA A 232 -62.60 -10.08 -4.44
CA ALA A 232 -63.22 -9.43 -3.29
C ALA A 232 -64.73 -9.64 -3.48
N LEU A 233 -65.27 -10.54 -2.66
CA LEU A 233 -66.68 -10.60 -2.28
C LEU A 233 -67.11 -9.26 -1.67
#